data_AF-A0A6P8D0S4-F1
#
_entry.id   AF-A0A6P8D0S4-F1
#
_cell.length_a   1.000
_cell.length_b   1.000
_cell.length_c   1.000
_cell.angle_alpha   90.00
_cell.angle_beta   90.00
_cell.angle_gamma   90.00
#
_symmetry.space_group_name_H-M   'P 1'
#
loop_
_entity.id
_entity.type
_entity.pdbx_description
1 polymer ?
#
loop_
_entity_poly.entity_id
_entity_poly.type
_entity_poly.pdbx_seq_one_letter_code
_entity_poly.pdbx_strand_id
1 'polypeptide(L)'
;MKKLEEFSIRCGVDTCMIIYNRDNSSGRGPTIWPRIPERVKQVIDRYFSKGVDQCNKHAMDLREYFMSQKRKADKELAKVRSANWAAKYPGSEDLLNGLSQDQLQMVLSVLRMKLEIMKKRHLAAKESAVMNALGMVPMQMDDFKYDTPVHSHMNDYMPG
;
A
#
# COMPACT_ATOMS: atom_id res chain seq x y z
N MET A 1 27.27 13.39 -3.83
CA MET A 1 28.52 12.68 -3.42
C MET A 1 28.75 12.65 -1.91
N LYS A 2 28.30 13.66 -1.13
CA LYS A 2 28.48 13.72 0.34
C LYS A 2 28.19 12.42 1.09
N LYS A 3 27.09 11.72 0.77
CA LYS A 3 26.74 10.45 1.43
C LYS A 3 27.74 9.31 1.17
N LEU A 4 28.29 9.24 -0.04
CA LEU A 4 29.30 8.24 -0.40
C LEU A 4 30.62 8.52 0.31
N GLU A 5 30.98 9.80 0.42
CA GLU A 5 32.16 10.25 1.18
C GLU A 5 32.02 9.95 2.68
N GLU A 6 30.87 10.30 3.28
CA GLU A 6 30.55 9.94 4.67
C GLU A 6 30.65 8.42 4.88
N PHE A 7 30.12 7.62 3.96
CA PHE A 7 30.19 6.16 4.02
C PHE A 7 31.62 5.63 3.94
N SER A 8 32.41 6.12 2.97
CA SER A 8 33.81 5.74 2.82
C SER A 8 34.62 6.04 4.07
N ILE A 9 34.46 7.23 4.65
CA ILE A 9 35.16 7.66 5.87
C ILE A 9 34.71 6.84 7.08
N ARG A 10 33.40 6.72 7.31
CA ARG A 10 32.87 6.06 8.52
C ARG A 10 33.09 4.56 8.53
N CYS A 11 33.01 3.92 7.37
CA CYS A 11 33.16 2.48 7.28
C CYS A 11 34.57 2.04 6.88
N GLY A 12 35.48 2.98 6.58
CA GLY A 12 36.85 2.67 6.17
C GLY A 12 36.91 1.87 4.86
N VAL A 13 35.95 2.09 3.97
CA VAL A 13 35.82 1.35 2.71
C VAL A 13 36.18 2.22 1.52
N ASP A 14 37.01 1.68 0.64
CA ASP A 14 37.34 2.28 -0.65
C ASP A 14 36.13 2.19 -1.59
N THR A 15 35.61 3.33 -2.00
CA THR A 15 34.45 3.40 -2.90
C THR A 15 34.72 4.31 -4.09
N CYS A 16 34.08 3.99 -5.21
CA CYS A 16 34.00 4.86 -6.37
C CYS A 16 32.56 4.90 -6.87
N MET A 17 32.20 5.97 -7.56
CA MET A 17 30.89 6.11 -8.18
C MET A 17 31.03 6.82 -9.51
N ILE A 18 30.43 6.21 -10.53
CA ILE A 18 30.43 6.66 -11.92
C ILE A 18 28.97 6.83 -12.31
N ILE A 19 28.56 8.08 -12.57
CA ILE A 19 27.19 8.42 -12.95
C ILE A 19 27.18 8.79 -14.43
N TYR A 20 26.46 8.02 -15.23
CA TYR A 20 26.15 8.38 -16.60
C TYR A 20 24.83 9.15 -16.62
N ASN A 21 24.85 10.37 -17.16
CA ASN A 21 23.62 11.11 -17.41
C ASN A 21 22.97 10.54 -18.67
N ARG A 22 21.63 10.47 -18.65
CA ARG A 22 20.84 9.97 -19.79
C ARG A 22 21.02 10.85 -21.03
N ASP A 23 21.17 12.16 -20.81
CA ASP A 23 21.39 13.16 -21.86
C ASP A 23 22.89 13.45 -21.99
N ASN A 24 23.62 12.51 -22.59
CA ASN A 24 25.04 12.71 -22.94
C ASN A 24 25.24 13.70 -24.11
N SER A 25 24.20 14.43 -24.51
CA SER A 25 24.22 15.45 -25.58
C SER A 25 25.19 16.60 -25.31
N SER A 26 25.60 16.81 -24.04
CA SER A 26 26.55 17.85 -23.66
C SER A 26 28.03 17.48 -23.85
N GLY A 27 28.35 16.24 -24.27
CA GLY A 27 29.72 15.76 -24.47
C GLY A 27 30.57 15.70 -23.20
N ARG A 28 29.99 15.96 -22.02
CA ARG A 28 30.70 16.22 -20.77
C ARG A 28 31.19 14.96 -20.02
N GLY A 29 30.92 13.77 -20.56
CA GLY A 29 31.29 12.48 -19.95
C GLY A 29 30.56 12.18 -18.64
N PRO A 30 30.84 11.02 -18.01
CA PRO A 30 30.24 10.66 -16.74
C PRO A 30 30.76 11.52 -15.58
N THR A 31 29.93 11.71 -14.56
CA THR A 31 30.38 12.28 -13.29
C THR A 31 31.08 11.19 -12.48
N ILE A 32 32.36 11.39 -12.16
CA ILE A 32 33.20 10.41 -11.45
C ILE A 32 33.57 10.95 -10.07
N TRP A 33 33.55 10.05 -9.07
CA TRP A 33 34.13 10.27 -7.75
C TRP A 33 34.83 9.01 -7.24
N PRO A 34 35.94 9.13 -6.49
CA PRO A 34 36.66 10.38 -6.21
C PRO A 34 37.29 10.97 -7.48
N ARG A 35 37.66 12.26 -7.45
CA ARG A 35 38.34 12.93 -8.60
C ARG A 35 39.81 12.48 -8.79
N ILE A 36 40.22 11.40 -8.13
CA ILE A 36 41.56 10.83 -8.16
C ILE A 36 41.49 9.55 -9.01
N PRO A 37 41.94 9.59 -10.28
CA PRO A 37 41.80 8.48 -11.22
C PRO A 37 42.40 7.17 -10.73
N GLU A 38 43.53 7.23 -10.01
CA GLU A 38 44.26 6.06 -9.51
C GLU A 38 43.42 5.29 -8.48
N ARG A 39 42.74 6.02 -7.59
CA ARG A 39 41.85 5.40 -6.58
C ARG A 39 40.62 4.79 -7.24
N VAL A 40 40.04 5.46 -8.23
CA VAL A 40 38.92 4.93 -9.00
C VAL A 40 39.34 3.63 -9.69
N LYS A 41 40.50 3.63 -10.36
CA LYS A 41 41.05 2.45 -11.04
C LYS A 41 41.28 1.29 -10.08
N GLN A 42 41.89 1.53 -8.92
CA GLN A 42 42.09 0.49 -7.89
C GLN A 42 40.78 -0.17 -7.44
N VAL A 43 39.72 0.62 -7.24
CA VAL A 43 38.40 0.09 -6.86
C VAL A 43 37.81 -0.76 -7.99
N ILE A 44 37.94 -0.31 -9.23
CA ILE A 44 37.45 -1.03 -10.43
C ILE A 44 38.22 -2.35 -10.62
N ASP A 45 39.54 -2.32 -10.54
CA ASP A 45 40.39 -3.52 -10.68
C ASP A 45 40.06 -4.55 -9.58
N ARG A 46 39.85 -4.09 -8.35
CA ARG A 46 39.41 -4.93 -7.23
C ARG A 46 37.99 -5.48 -7.41
N TYR A 47 37.13 -4.75 -8.11
CA TYR A 47 35.79 -5.25 -8.45
C TYR A 47 35.90 -6.37 -9.49
N PHE A 48 36.61 -6.16 -10.60
CA PHE A 48 36.71 -7.15 -11.68
C PHE A 48 37.52 -8.39 -11.31
N SER A 49 38.48 -8.28 -10.39
CA SER A 49 39.24 -9.45 -9.89
C SER A 49 38.41 -10.47 -9.11
N LYS A 50 37.20 -10.13 -8.67
CA LYS A 50 36.30 -11.04 -7.91
C LYS A 50 35.47 -11.98 -8.79
N GLY A 51 35.56 -11.88 -10.12
CA GLY A 51 34.78 -12.68 -11.06
C GLY A 51 33.34 -12.18 -11.22
N VAL A 52 32.81 -12.28 -12.45
CA VAL A 52 31.51 -11.69 -12.85
C VAL A 52 30.34 -12.19 -12.01
N ASP A 53 30.35 -13.46 -11.63
CA ASP A 53 29.27 -14.07 -10.83
C ASP A 53 29.19 -13.53 -9.41
N GLN A 54 30.32 -13.17 -8.79
CA GLN A 54 30.32 -12.57 -7.45
C GLN A 54 29.89 -11.11 -7.51
N CYS A 55 30.31 -10.40 -8.56
CA CYS A 55 29.91 -9.02 -8.82
C CYS A 55 28.40 -8.86 -9.01
N ASN A 56 27.77 -9.73 -9.82
CA ASN A 56 26.33 -9.69 -10.07
C ASN A 56 25.49 -10.02 -8.82
N LYS A 57 25.98 -10.90 -7.93
CA LYS A 57 25.31 -11.22 -6.65
C LYS A 57 25.21 -10.03 -5.70
N HIS A 58 26.13 -9.06 -5.81
CA HIS A 58 26.16 -7.88 -4.95
C HIS A 58 25.44 -6.67 -5.55
N ALA A 59 25.00 -6.75 -6.82
CA ALA A 59 24.10 -5.77 -7.40
C ALA A 59 22.70 -5.96 -6.78
N MET A 60 22.42 -5.27 -5.68
CA MET A 60 21.06 -5.25 -5.12
C MET A 60 20.15 -4.43 -6.03
N ASP A 61 19.14 -5.07 -6.61
CA ASP A 61 18.04 -4.34 -7.22
C ASP A 61 17.21 -3.65 -6.13
N LEU A 62 17.38 -2.32 -6.04
CA LEU A 62 16.64 -1.49 -5.10
C LEU A 62 15.13 -1.62 -5.31
N ARG A 63 14.67 -1.81 -6.56
CA ARG A 63 13.24 -2.00 -6.85
C ARG A 63 12.74 -3.26 -6.19
N GLU A 64 13.42 -4.38 -6.38
CA GLU A 64 13.07 -5.65 -5.75
C GLU A 64 13.08 -5.55 -4.22
N TYR A 65 14.10 -4.89 -3.65
CA TYR A 65 14.18 -4.66 -2.21
C TYR A 65 12.94 -3.89 -1.70
N PHE A 66 12.61 -2.74 -2.28
CA PHE A 66 11.45 -1.96 -1.83
C PHE A 66 10.13 -2.70 -2.06
N MET A 67 10.00 -3.46 -3.15
CA MET A 67 8.84 -4.30 -3.40
C MET A 67 8.69 -5.41 -2.35
N SER A 68 9.80 -6.05 -1.94
CA SER A 68 9.79 -7.07 -0.90
C SER A 68 9.34 -6.50 0.45
N GLN A 69 9.83 -5.31 0.80
CA GLN A 69 9.48 -4.62 2.04
C GLN A 69 8.00 -4.21 2.06
N LYS A 70 7.49 -3.68 0.94
CA LYS A 70 6.06 -3.38 0.79
C LYS A 70 5.21 -4.63 1.00
N ARG A 71 5.57 -5.74 0.35
CA ARG A 71 4.83 -7.01 0.47
C ARG A 71 4.79 -7.51 1.92
N LYS A 72 5.89 -7.36 2.66
CA LYS A 72 5.95 -7.71 4.08
C LYS A 72 5.00 -6.84 4.90
N ALA A 73 5.01 -5.53 4.68
CA ALA A 73 4.10 -4.59 5.36
C ALA A 73 2.63 -4.91 5.05
N ASP A 74 2.29 -5.15 3.78
CA ASP A 74 0.94 -5.49 3.34
C ASP A 74 0.45 -6.80 3.98
N LYS A 75 1.33 -7.79 4.11
CA LYS A 75 1.02 -9.07 4.77
C LYS A 75 0.72 -8.90 6.26
N GLU A 76 1.53 -8.13 6.98
CA GLU A 76 1.27 -7.87 8.40
C GLU A 76 -0.02 -7.05 8.60
N LEU A 77 -0.27 -6.08 7.73
CA LEU A 77 -1.51 -5.31 7.73
C LEU A 77 -2.74 -6.21 7.51
N ALA A 78 -2.67 -7.15 6.56
CA ALA A 78 -3.74 -8.09 6.29
C ALA A 78 -4.05 -8.98 7.51
N LYS A 79 -3.01 -9.47 8.21
CA LYS A 79 -3.18 -10.26 9.44
C LYS A 79 -3.88 -9.46 10.54
N VAL A 80 -3.41 -8.23 10.81
CA VAL A 80 -4.01 -7.36 11.84
C VAL A 80 -5.47 -7.05 11.50
N ARG A 81 -5.77 -6.76 10.23
CA ARG A 81 -7.16 -6.55 9.78
C ARG A 81 -8.03 -7.77 10.00
N SER A 82 -7.55 -8.96 9.64
CA SER A 82 -8.28 -10.22 9.85
C SER A 82 -8.53 -10.49 11.33
N ALA A 83 -7.52 -10.33 12.19
CA ALA A 83 -7.65 -10.49 13.63
C ALA A 83 -8.65 -9.49 14.23
N ASN A 84 -8.58 -8.22 13.84
CA ASN A 84 -9.53 -7.20 14.28
C ASN A 84 -10.97 -7.52 13.85
N TRP A 85 -11.16 -8.06 12.63
CA TRP A 85 -12.47 -8.50 12.16
C TRP A 85 -13.01 -9.66 13.01
N ALA A 86 -12.20 -10.68 13.27
CA ALA A 86 -12.60 -11.83 14.09
C ALA A 86 -12.93 -11.43 15.54
N ALA A 87 -12.15 -10.50 16.11
CA ALA A 87 -12.39 -10.01 17.46
C ALA A 87 -13.66 -9.15 17.58
N LYS A 88 -13.93 -8.31 16.56
CA LYS A 88 -15.10 -7.42 16.55
C LYS A 88 -16.40 -8.17 16.28
N TYR A 89 -16.34 -9.24 15.50
CA TYR A 89 -17.50 -10.02 15.08
C TYR A 89 -17.22 -11.51 15.36
N PRO A 90 -17.25 -11.95 16.62
CA PRO A 90 -17.15 -13.36 16.97
C PRO A 90 -18.27 -14.15 16.25
N GLY A 91 -17.95 -15.37 15.79
CA GLY A 91 -18.72 -16.19 14.86
C GLY A 91 -20.24 -16.10 15.03
N SER A 92 -20.91 -15.71 13.95
CA SER A 92 -22.35 -15.42 13.86
C SER A 92 -23.24 -16.67 13.92
N GLU A 93 -22.70 -17.88 13.92
CA GLU A 93 -23.50 -19.11 13.80
C GLU A 93 -24.43 -19.29 15.01
N ASP A 94 -23.93 -19.12 16.23
CA ASP A 94 -24.75 -19.19 17.46
C ASP A 94 -25.82 -18.08 17.50
N LEU A 95 -25.51 -16.91 16.92
CA LEU A 95 -26.42 -15.77 16.82
C LEU A 95 -27.58 -16.01 15.84
N LEU A 96 -27.35 -16.84 14.81
CA LEU A 96 -28.36 -17.19 13.81
C LEU A 96 -29.21 -18.40 14.22
N ASN A 97 -28.61 -19.36 14.94
CA ASN A 97 -29.28 -20.60 15.36
C ASN A 97 -30.46 -20.36 16.33
N GLY A 98 -30.49 -19.22 17.03
CA GLY A 98 -31.58 -18.85 17.94
C GLY A 98 -32.77 -18.12 17.28
N LEU A 99 -32.73 -17.87 15.96
CA LEU A 99 -33.74 -17.08 15.26
C LEU A 99 -34.81 -17.96 14.61
N SER A 100 -36.06 -17.50 14.64
CA SER A 100 -37.14 -18.13 13.88
C SER A 100 -36.99 -17.87 12.37
N GLN A 101 -37.74 -18.61 11.56
CA GLN A 101 -37.71 -18.48 10.09
C GLN A 101 -38.01 -17.05 9.62
N ASP A 102 -39.01 -16.39 10.20
CA ASP A 102 -39.38 -15.02 9.81
C ASP A 102 -38.30 -14.01 10.18
N GLN A 103 -37.64 -14.19 11.33
CA GLN A 103 -36.52 -13.36 11.75
C GLN A 103 -35.31 -13.55 10.83
N LEU A 104 -35.02 -14.78 10.41
CA LEU A 104 -33.97 -15.07 9.42
C LEU A 104 -34.27 -14.42 8.06
N GLN A 105 -35.52 -14.44 7.60
CA GLN A 105 -35.92 -13.77 6.35
C GLN A 105 -35.76 -12.25 6.43
N MET A 106 -36.07 -11.65 7.60
CA MET A 106 -35.86 -10.23 7.84
C MET A 106 -34.36 -9.88 7.82
N VAL A 107 -33.53 -10.63 8.52
CA VAL A 107 -32.06 -10.44 8.53
C VAL A 107 -31.50 -10.56 7.11
N LEU A 108 -31.92 -11.57 6.34
CA LEU A 108 -31.50 -11.76 4.95
C LEU A 108 -31.87 -10.56 4.06
N SER A 109 -33.08 -10.03 4.23
CA SER A 109 -33.56 -8.86 3.48
C SER A 109 -32.74 -7.61 3.80
N VAL A 110 -32.44 -7.36 5.07
CA VAL A 110 -31.59 -6.25 5.51
C VAL A 110 -30.16 -6.39 4.98
N LEU A 111 -29.59 -7.59 5.03
CA LEU A 111 -28.24 -7.86 4.52
C LEU A 111 -28.16 -7.65 3.00
N ARG A 112 -29.15 -8.12 2.24
CA ARG A 112 -29.24 -7.87 0.79
C ARG A 112 -29.28 -6.38 0.48
N MET A 113 -30.14 -5.63 1.16
CA MET A 113 -30.23 -4.18 0.99
C MET A 113 -28.90 -3.48 1.30
N LYS A 114 -28.27 -3.82 2.43
CA LYS A 114 -26.96 -3.25 2.81
C LYS A 114 -25.87 -3.59 1.80
N LEU A 115 -25.88 -4.81 1.26
CA LEU A 115 -24.94 -5.24 0.23
C LEU A 115 -25.09 -4.39 -1.05
N GLU A 116 -26.31 -4.16 -1.51
CA GLU A 116 -26.56 -3.32 -2.69
C GLU A 116 -26.15 -1.86 -2.47
N ILE A 117 -26.40 -1.31 -1.28
CA ILE A 117 -25.91 0.04 -0.91
C ILE A 117 -24.37 0.07 -0.97
N MET A 118 -23.71 -0.94 -0.41
CA MET A 118 -22.24 -1.01 -0.40
C MET A 118 -21.67 -1.16 -1.82
N LYS A 119 -22.29 -1.97 -2.69
CA LYS A 119 -21.88 -2.10 -4.09
C LYS A 119 -21.95 -0.76 -4.83
N LYS A 120 -23.04 -0.01 -4.66
CA LYS A 120 -23.20 1.33 -5.25
C LYS A 120 -22.11 2.29 -4.76
N ARG A 121 -21.85 2.32 -3.44
CA ARG A 121 -20.78 3.14 -2.86
C ARG A 121 -19.39 2.75 -3.37
N HIS A 122 -19.12 1.46 -3.51
CA HIS A 122 -17.84 0.98 -4.04
C HIS A 122 -17.63 1.44 -5.49
N LEU A 123 -18.67 1.35 -6.32
CA LEU A 123 -18.61 1.81 -7.71
C LEU A 123 -18.35 3.32 -7.78
N ALA A 124 -19.09 4.12 -7.00
CA ALA A 124 -18.92 5.57 -6.93
C ALA A 124 -17.52 5.97 -6.42
N ALA A 125 -16.99 5.28 -5.41
CA ALA A 125 -15.63 5.53 -4.91
C ALA A 125 -14.56 5.18 -5.95
N LYS A 126 -14.77 4.11 -6.72
CA LYS A 126 -13.87 3.72 -7.82
C LYS A 126 -13.89 4.75 -8.95
N GLU A 127 -15.07 5.23 -9.34
CA GLU A 127 -15.23 6.30 -10.32
C GLU A 127 -14.58 7.61 -9.84
N SER A 128 -14.81 8.01 -8.59
CA SER A 128 -14.16 9.18 -7.97
C SER A 128 -12.63 9.05 -7.94
N ALA A 129 -12.09 7.86 -7.64
CA ALA A 129 -10.65 7.62 -7.66
C ALA A 129 -10.06 7.75 -9.08
N VAL A 130 -10.78 7.33 -10.11
CA VAL A 130 -10.40 7.50 -11.52
C VAL A 130 -10.45 8.98 -11.92
N MET A 131 -11.50 9.70 -11.53
CA MET A 131 -11.65 11.13 -11.82
C MET A 131 -10.58 11.98 -11.11
N ASN A 132 -10.27 11.66 -9.86
CA ASN A 132 -9.18 12.29 -9.09
C ASN A 132 -7.80 12.01 -9.71
N ALA A 133 -7.56 10.79 -10.21
CA ALA A 133 -6.33 10.44 -10.91
C ALA A 133 -6.18 11.18 -12.26
N LEU A 134 -7.29 11.58 -12.88
CA LEU A 134 -7.35 12.39 -14.10
C LEU A 134 -7.38 13.90 -13.84
N GLY A 135 -7.30 14.35 -12.58
CA GLY A 135 -7.28 15.77 -12.22
C GLY A 135 -8.62 16.50 -12.42
N MET A 136 -9.73 15.77 -12.53
CA MET A 136 -11.08 16.34 -12.65
C MET A 136 -11.76 16.31 -11.28
N VAL A 137 -12.16 17.49 -10.77
CA VAL A 137 -12.85 17.63 -9.47
C VAL A 137 -14.20 16.89 -9.54
N PRO A 138 -14.48 15.93 -8.64
CA PRO A 138 -15.78 15.28 -8.60
C PRO A 138 -16.88 16.29 -8.26
N MET A 139 -18.00 16.23 -8.98
CA MET A 139 -19.21 16.96 -8.62
C MET A 139 -19.58 16.57 -7.19
N GLN A 140 -19.56 17.53 -6.26
CA GLN A 140 -19.93 17.26 -4.87
C GLN A 140 -21.38 16.78 -4.86
N MET A 141 -21.58 15.55 -4.42
CA MET A 141 -22.91 15.07 -4.06
C MET A 141 -23.16 15.68 -2.69
N ASP A 142 -24.02 16.71 -2.64
CA ASP A 142 -24.40 17.38 -1.40
C ASP A 142 -24.72 16.36 -0.31
N ASP A 143 -24.27 16.65 0.91
CA ASP A 143 -24.56 15.89 2.11
C ASP A 143 -26.07 15.65 2.23
N PHE A 144 -26.53 14.45 1.86
CA PHE A 144 -27.87 13.99 2.20
C PHE A 144 -27.90 13.72 3.72
N LYS A 145 -28.10 14.80 4.47
CA LYS A 145 -28.49 14.80 5.87
C LYS A 145 -29.87 14.16 5.97
N TYR A 146 -29.93 12.90 6.40
CA TYR A 146 -31.19 12.31 6.85
C TYR A 146 -31.27 12.44 8.36
N ASP A 147 -31.89 13.53 8.81
CA ASP A 147 -32.53 13.58 10.12
C ASP A 147 -33.54 12.42 10.17
N THR A 148 -33.37 11.51 11.13
CA THR A 148 -34.36 10.45 11.37
C THR A 148 -35.16 10.84 12.62
N PRO A 149 -36.43 11.26 12.50
CA PRO A 149 -37.34 11.23 13.62
C PRO A 149 -38.04 9.88 13.63
N VAL A 150 -37.72 9.01 14.59
CA VAL A 150 -38.63 7.92 14.98
C VAL A 150 -39.10 8.22 16.39
N HIS A 151 -40.13 9.06 16.50
CA HIS A 151 -40.96 9.12 17.70
C HIS A 151 -42.18 8.21 17.46
N SER A 152 -42.36 7.26 18.39
CA SER A 152 -43.63 6.67 18.82
C SER A 152 -44.66 6.20 17.78
N HIS A 153 -44.77 4.88 17.59
CA HIS A 153 -46.04 4.16 17.80
C HIS A 153 -45.80 2.64 17.80
N MET A 154 -45.71 2.03 18.99
CA MET A 154 -45.91 0.59 19.17
C MET A 154 -46.16 0.26 20.66
N ASN A 155 -47.11 0.96 21.27
CA ASN A 155 -47.99 0.34 22.26
C ASN A 155 -49.24 -0.10 21.50
N ASP A 156 -49.86 -1.20 21.94
CA ASP A 156 -51.08 -1.84 21.42
C ASP A 156 -50.84 -3.11 20.60
N TYR A 157 -50.25 -4.15 21.21
CA TYR A 157 -50.60 -5.55 20.94
C TYR A 157 -50.33 -6.41 22.19
N MET A 158 -51.25 -6.33 23.15
CA MET A 158 -51.48 -7.33 24.19
C MET A 158 -52.97 -7.28 24.56
N PRO A 159 -53.77 -8.31 24.23
CA PRO A 159 -55.06 -8.54 24.86
C PRO A 159 -55.00 -9.76 25.80
N GLY A 160 -55.52 -9.59 27.03
CA GLY A 160 -55.90 -10.66 27.95
C GLY A 160 -54.94 -10.91 29.10
#